data_AF-A0A2M7XA74-F1
#
_entry.id   AF-A0A2M7XA74-F1
#
_cell.length_a   1.000
_cell.length_b   1.000
_cell.length_c   1.000
_cell.angle_alpha   90.00
_cell.angle_beta   90.00
_cell.angle_gamma   90.00
#
_symmetry.space_group_name_H-M   'P 1'
#
loop_
_entity.id
_entity.type
_entity.pdbx_description
1 polymer ?
#
loop_
_entity_poly.entity_id
_entity_poly.type
_entity_poly.pdbx_seq_one_letter_code
_entity_poly.pdbx_strand_id
1 'polypeptide(L)' 'MKKNDFKNIKTKKVEDLKKMVSEKKLELIKLLSNKASKADKNLKKGRNLKKEIAQISTLVRESGL' A
#
# COMPACT_ATOMS: atom_id res chain seq x y z
N MET A 1 -3.04 7.64 1.87
CA MET A 1 -2.12 8.43 1.04
C MET A 1 -2.60 9.86 0.91
N LYS A 2 -1.69 10.84 0.97
CA LYS A 2 -2.01 12.23 0.64
C LYS A 2 -1.94 12.44 -0.87
N LYS A 3 -2.56 13.52 -1.36
CA LYS A 3 -2.67 13.83 -2.79
C LYS A 3 -1.30 14.03 -3.46
N ASN A 4 -0.36 14.66 -2.77
CA ASN A 4 0.98 14.91 -3.29
C ASN A 4 1.80 13.62 -3.41
N ASP A 5 1.70 12.75 -2.40
CA ASP A 5 2.33 11.42 -2.45
C ASP A 5 1.86 10.62 -3.68
N PHE A 6 0.55 10.68 -3.99
CA PHE A 6 0.01 9.98 -5.16
C PHE A 6 0.59 10.48 -6.48
N LYS A 7 0.74 11.80 -6.64
CA LYS A 7 1.33 12.39 -7.85
C LYS A 7 2.77 11.92 -8.05
N ASN A 8 3.55 11.86 -6.98
CA ASN A 8 4.94 11.39 -7.03
C ASN A 8 5.06 9.91 -7.37
N ILE A 9 4.05 9.10 -7.03
CA ILE A 9 4.04 7.67 -7.32
C ILE A 9 3.68 7.41 -8.79
N LYS A 10 2.83 8.24 -9.40
CA LYS A 10 2.46 8.10 -10.82
C LYS A 10 3.63 8.18 -11.79
N THR A 11 4.72 8.85 -11.41
CA THR A 11 5.90 9.03 -12.27
C THR A 11 6.95 7.94 -12.08
N LYS A 12 6.73 6.96 -11.18
CA LYS A 12 7.68 5.87 -10.93
C LYS A 12 7.56 4.75 -11.97
N LYS A 13 8.65 4.01 -12.16
CA LYS A 13 8.65 2.82 -13.02
C LYS A 13 7.74 1.72 -12.46
N VAL A 14 7.18 0.92 -13.35
CA VAL A 14 6.30 -0.21 -12.99
C VAL A 14 6.96 -1.18 -12.02
N GLU A 15 8.27 -1.44 -12.17
CA GLU A 15 9.03 -2.29 -11.25
C GLU A 15 9.07 -1.73 -9.82
N ASP A 16 9.25 -0.41 -9.69
CA ASP A 16 9.24 0.26 -8.39
C ASP A 16 7.84 0.26 -7.78
N LEU A 17 6.79 0.42 -8.61
CA LEU A 17 5.41 0.28 -8.18
C LEU A 17 5.14 -1.13 -7.62
N LYS A 18 5.62 -2.18 -8.29
CA LYS A 18 5.51 -3.58 -7.83
C LYS A 18 6.23 -3.80 -6.51
N LYS A 19 7.46 -3.27 -6.35
CA LYS A 19 8.21 -3.33 -5.08
C LYS A 19 7.44 -2.68 -3.94
N MET A 20 6.92 -1.47 -4.14
CA MET A 20 6.13 -0.77 -3.13
C MET A 20 4.84 -1.51 -2.75
N VAL A 21 4.17 -2.18 -3.69
CA VAL A 21 3.01 -3.04 -3.39
C VAL A 21 3.41 -4.18 -2.47
N SER A 22 4.52 -4.86 -2.75
CA SER A 22 5.02 -5.96 -1.91
C SER A 22 5.38 -5.50 -0.51
N GLU A 23 6.08 -4.38 -0.38
CA GLU A 23 6.43 -3.77 0.92
C GLU A 23 5.19 -3.42 1.73
N LYS A 24 4.20 -2.77 1.12
CA LYS A 24 2.95 -2.41 1.81
C LYS A 24 2.11 -3.64 2.19
N LYS A 25 2.16 -4.72 1.40
CA LYS A 25 1.53 -5.99 1.77
C LYS A 25 2.20 -6.61 3.00
N LEU A 26 3.54 -6.58 3.09
CA LEU A 26 4.26 -7.04 4.26
C LEU A 26 3.92 -6.19 5.50
N GLU A 27 3.81 -4.87 5.37
CA GLU A 27 3.34 -4.00 6.46
C GLU A 27 1.92 -4.37 6.90
N LEU A 28 1.02 -4.64 5.95
CA LEU A 28 -0.35 -5.05 6.26
C LEU A 28 -0.37 -6.40 6.99
N ILE A 29 0.44 -7.36 6.58
CA ILE A 29 0.56 -8.67 7.25
C ILE A 29 1.04 -8.47 8.70
N LYS A 30 2.12 -7.70 8.91
CA LYS A 30 2.61 -7.38 10.27
C LYS A 30 1.54 -6.73 11.13
N LEU A 31 0.79 -5.78 10.56
CA LEU A 31 -0.30 -5.10 11.27
C LEU A 31 -1.43 -6.08 11.65
N LEU A 32 -1.78 -7.01 10.76
CA LEU A 32 -2.80 -8.03 11.04
C LEU A 32 -2.34 -9.01 12.12
N SER A 33 -1.07 -9.41 12.11
CA SER A 33 -0.48 -10.24 13.18
C SER A 33 -0.49 -9.51 14.52
N ASN A 34 -0.11 -8.23 14.56
CA ASN A 34 -0.14 -7.41 15.78
C ASN A 34 -1.58 -7.15 16.27
N LYS A 35 -2.54 -7.08 15.35
CA LYS A 35 -3.97 -6.98 15.70
C LYS A 35 -4.47 -8.28 16.33
N ALA A 36 -4.06 -9.43 15.81
CA ALA A 36 -4.43 -10.73 16.35
C ALA A 36 -3.89 -10.93 17.77
N SER A 37 -2.67 -10.45 18.05
CA SER A 37 -2.08 -10.46 19.39
C SER A 37 -2.60 -9.35 20.33
N LYS A 38 -3.60 -8.55 19.91
CA LYS A 38 -4.12 -7.36 20.61
C LYS A 38 -3.07 -6.27 20.91
N ALA A 39 -1.84 -6.39 20.41
CA ALA A 39 -0.75 -5.45 20.62
C ALA A 39 -0.95 -4.13 19.87
N ASP A 40 -1.60 -4.15 18.70
CA ASP A 40 -1.90 -2.95 17.91
C ASP A 40 -3.32 -3.01 17.34
N LYS A 41 -4.22 -2.15 17.84
CA LYS A 41 -5.62 -2.06 17.40
C LYS A 41 -5.87 -0.94 16.39
N ASN A 42 -4.84 -0.40 15.75
CA ASN A 42 -5.01 0.75 14.85
C ASN A 42 -5.69 0.37 13.51
N LEU A 43 -7.03 0.26 13.55
CA LEU A 43 -7.89 -0.08 12.41
C LEU A 43 -7.75 0.93 11.26
N LYS A 44 -7.53 2.20 11.60
CA LYS A 44 -7.36 3.29 10.63
C LYS A 44 -6.09 3.07 9.80
N LYS A 45 -4.99 2.66 10.43
CA LYS A 45 -3.74 2.32 9.75
C LYS A 45 -3.95 1.17 8.75
N GLY A 46 -4.64 0.11 9.16
CA GLY A 46 -4.95 -1.02 8.27
C GLY A 46 -5.83 -0.64 7.08
N ARG A 47 -6.86 0.17 7.29
CA ARG A 47 -7.71 0.68 6.20
C ARG A 47 -6.92 1.55 5.22
N ASN A 48 -6.03 2.40 5.72
CA ASN A 48 -5.18 3.25 4.88
C ASN A 48 -4.19 2.43 4.04
N LEU A 49 -3.56 1.40 4.64
CA LEU A 49 -2.68 0.48 3.93
C LEU A 49 -3.39 -0.26 2.79
N LYS A 50 -4.60 -0.79 3.05
CA LYS A 50 -5.41 -1.44 2.00
C LYS A 50 -5.73 -0.47 0.85
N LYS A 51 -6.12 0.77 1.17
CA LYS A 51 -6.40 1.80 0.16
C LYS A 51 -5.16 2.12 -0.68
N GLU A 52 -4.00 2.25 -0.04
CA GLU A 52 -2.72 2.52 -0.72
C GLU A 52 -2.30 1.38 -1.63
N ILE A 53 -2.40 0.13 -1.18
CA ILE A 53 -2.12 -1.05 -2.01
C ILE A 53 -3.01 -1.05 -3.27
N ALA A 54 -4.31 -0.78 -3.11
CA ALA A 54 -5.24 -0.74 -4.23
C ALA A 54 -4.86 0.36 -5.23
N GLN A 55 -4.57 1.57 -4.75
CA GLN A 55 -4.18 2.70 -5.61
C GLN A 55 -2.90 2.42 -6.41
N ILE A 56 -1.87 1.86 -5.78
CA ILE A 56 -0.62 1.52 -6.49
C ILE A 56 -0.85 0.36 -7.47
N SER A 57 -1.67 -0.62 -7.10
CA SER A 57 -2.02 -1.75 -7.98
C SER A 57 -2.78 -1.29 -9.23
N THR A 58 -3.66 -0.29 -9.09
CA THR A 58 -4.31 0.36 -10.24
C THR A 58 -3.28 1.00 -11.17
N LEU A 59 -2.30 1.73 -10.65
CA LEU A 59 -1.24 2.34 -11.48
C LEU A 59 -0.41 1.29 -12.22
N VAL A 60 -0.08 0.17 -11.57
CA VAL A 60 0.61 -0.95 -12.21
C VAL A 60 -0.21 -1.49 -13.39
N ARG A 61 -1.53 -1.63 -13.21
CA ARG A 61 -2.44 -2.11 -14.26
C ARG A 61 -2.56 -1.11 -15.41
N GLU A 62 -2.70 0.18 -15.11
CA GLU A 62 -2.79 1.25 -16.11
C GLU A 62 -1.49 1.41 -16.91
N SER A 63 -0.33 1.08 -16.32
CA SER A 63 0.97 1.18 -17.00
C SER A 63 1.30 -0.03 -17.88
N GLY A 64 0.48 -1.09 -17.84
CA GLY A 64 0.64 -2.31 -18.65
C GLY A 64 -0.46 -2.49 -19.71
N LEU A 65 -1.38 -1.52 -19.82
CA LEU A 65 -2.33 -1.34 -20.93
C LEU A 65 -1.68 -0.44 -21.98
#